data_AF-A0A650DIM0-F1
#
_entry.id   AF-A0A650DIM0-F1
#
_cell.length_a   1.000
_cell.length_b   1.000
_cell.length_c   1.000
_cell.angle_alpha   90.00
_cell.angle_beta   90.00
_cell.angle_gamma   90.00
#
_symmetry.space_group_name_H-M   'P 1'
#
loop_
_entity.id
_entity.type
_entity.pdbx_description
1 polymer ?
#
loop_
_entity_poly.entity_id
_entity_poly.type
_entity_poly.pdbx_seq_one_letter_code
_entity_poly.pdbx_strand_id
1 'polypeptide(L)'
;VMHESPSLSECPIMQTDNGRINPLNNMPELTAARQPGQKLDLPADRTVSSIPKSPDSNEFWEYPSPQQMYNAMVRKGKIGDSAEVAEDAVESMVQVHNFLNEGCWQEVLEWEQPHTDQSHVQPKLLKFMGKPGVLSPRAR
;
A
#
# COMPACT_ATOMS: atom_id res chain seq x y z
N VAL A 1 16.67 -35.69 8.06
CA VAL A 1 15.63 -34.77 7.53
C VAL A 1 15.99 -33.38 8.01
N MET A 2 16.68 -32.60 7.18
CA MET A 2 17.09 -31.24 7.51
C MET A 2 15.86 -30.35 7.36
N HIS A 3 15.46 -29.68 8.45
CA HIS A 3 14.43 -28.65 8.40
C HIS A 3 15.08 -27.40 7.78
N GLU A 4 14.71 -27.08 6.54
CA GLU A 4 14.98 -25.75 5.99
C GLU A 4 14.29 -24.71 6.87
N SER A 5 15.08 -23.71 7.27
CA SER A 5 14.57 -22.53 7.98
C SER A 5 13.74 -21.68 7.03
N PRO A 6 12.62 -21.07 7.46
CA PRO A 6 11.83 -20.21 6.59
C PRO A 6 12.69 -19.00 6.20
N SER A 7 12.77 -18.73 4.90
CA SER A 7 13.41 -17.53 4.37
C SER A 7 12.80 -16.32 5.08
N LEU A 8 13.65 -15.54 5.77
CA LEU A 8 13.28 -14.22 6.24
C LEU A 8 12.65 -13.49 5.06
N SER A 9 11.39 -13.08 5.20
CA SER A 9 10.71 -12.26 4.21
C SER A 9 11.41 -10.90 4.20
N GLU A 10 12.51 -10.81 3.46
CA GLU A 10 13.25 -9.57 3.28
C GLU A 10 12.31 -8.54 2.65
N CYS A 11 12.26 -7.35 3.26
CA CYS A 11 11.54 -6.24 2.68
C CYS A 11 12.16 -5.92 1.31
N PRO A 12 11.41 -5.94 0.20
CA PRO A 12 11.95 -5.83 -1.18
C PRO A 12 12.62 -4.50 -1.54
N ILE A 13 12.82 -3.61 -0.57
CA ILE A 13 13.36 -2.26 -0.78
C ILE A 13 14.87 -2.32 -1.07
N MET A 14 15.55 -3.44 -0.77
CA MET A 14 16.95 -3.64 -1.12
C MET A 14 17.06 -4.39 -2.45
N GLN A 15 16.86 -3.67 -3.56
CA GLN A 15 17.62 -3.79 -4.82
C GLN A 15 16.77 -3.36 -6.03
N THR A 16 17.41 -2.55 -6.89
CA THR A 16 16.99 -2.20 -8.26
C THR A 16 15.84 -1.20 -8.42
N ASP A 17 16.09 0.07 -8.14
CA ASP A 17 15.63 1.11 -9.07
C ASP A 17 16.50 2.37 -8.89
N ASN A 18 17.04 2.91 -9.99
CA ASN A 18 17.78 4.19 -10.01
C ASN A 18 16.82 5.40 -9.81
N GLY A 19 15.64 5.17 -9.21
CA GLY A 19 14.62 6.15 -8.91
C GLY A 19 14.66 6.56 -7.45
N ARG A 20 14.39 7.84 -7.17
CA ARG A 20 14.29 8.36 -5.81
C ARG A 20 13.10 7.68 -5.13
N ILE A 21 13.35 6.73 -4.22
CA ILE A 21 12.31 6.13 -3.38
C ILE A 21 11.68 7.23 -2.52
N ASN A 22 10.36 7.30 -2.50
CA ASN A 22 9.66 8.27 -1.67
C ASN A 22 9.85 7.92 -0.18
N PRO A 23 10.46 8.80 0.64
CA PRO A 23 10.78 8.50 2.03
C PRO A 23 9.54 8.41 2.96
N LEU A 24 8.38 8.89 2.49
CA LEU A 24 7.14 8.88 3.27
C LEU A 24 6.37 7.56 3.14
N ASN A 25 6.62 6.76 2.11
CA ASN A 25 5.93 5.47 1.95
C ASN A 25 6.82 4.34 1.44
N ASN A 26 8.11 4.60 1.22
CA ASN A 26 9.09 3.66 0.68
C ASN A 26 8.69 3.06 -0.67
N MET A 27 7.90 3.79 -1.45
CA MET A 27 7.49 3.37 -2.79
C MET A 27 8.38 4.02 -3.85
N PRO A 28 8.76 3.28 -4.91
CA PRO A 28 9.30 3.90 -6.12
C PRO A 28 8.18 4.59 -6.91
N GLU A 29 8.55 5.36 -7.92
CA GLU A 29 7.59 5.90 -8.88
C GLU A 29 6.89 4.77 -9.65
N LEU A 30 5.56 4.73 -9.54
CA LEU A 30 4.76 3.68 -10.16
C LEU A 30 4.23 4.13 -11.51
N THR A 31 4.71 3.51 -12.58
CA THR A 31 4.12 3.70 -13.92
C THR A 31 2.70 3.15 -13.99
N ALA A 32 1.81 3.91 -14.62
CA ALA A 32 0.46 3.49 -15.00
C ALA A 32 0.39 3.07 -16.49
N ALA A 33 1.53 2.84 -17.15
CA ALA A 33 1.54 2.29 -18.50
C ALA A 33 1.06 0.84 -18.49
N ARG A 34 0.27 0.48 -19.51
CA ARG A 34 -0.19 -0.90 -19.77
C ARG A 34 1.00 -1.83 -19.98
N GLN A 35 0.95 -3.05 -19.43
CA GLN A 35 2.00 -4.05 -19.68
C GLN A 35 1.85 -4.70 -21.06
N PRO A 36 2.95 -5.16 -21.67
CA PRO A 36 2.90 -6.06 -22.81
C PRO A 36 2.06 -7.32 -22.50
N GLY A 37 1.12 -7.66 -23.37
CA GLY A 37 0.28 -8.86 -23.21
C GLY A 37 -0.91 -8.71 -22.26
N GLN A 38 -1.06 -7.57 -21.57
CA GLN A 38 -2.26 -7.25 -20.79
C GLN A 38 -3.50 -7.24 -21.70
N LYS A 39 -4.60 -7.88 -21.28
CA LYS A 39 -5.79 -8.06 -22.13
C LYS A 39 -6.87 -7.01 -21.88
N LEU A 40 -7.12 -6.71 -20.61
CA LEU A 40 -8.10 -5.73 -20.15
C LEU A 40 -7.49 -4.33 -20.14
N ASP A 41 -8.34 -3.34 -20.37
CA ASP A 41 -7.98 -1.95 -20.20
C ASP A 41 -8.33 -1.54 -18.77
N LEU A 42 -7.32 -1.44 -17.91
CA LEU A 42 -7.50 -1.15 -16.49
C LEU A 42 -7.44 0.36 -16.24
N PRO A 43 -8.28 0.90 -15.34
CA PRO A 43 -8.22 2.31 -14.99
C PRO A 43 -6.82 2.74 -14.52
N ALA A 44 -6.33 3.86 -15.06
CA ALA A 44 -5.05 4.45 -14.71
C ALA A 44 -5.18 5.52 -13.62
N ASP A 45 -6.39 6.02 -13.36
CA ASP A 45 -6.66 7.06 -12.38
C ASP A 45 -6.49 6.56 -10.94
N ARG A 46 -5.91 7.44 -10.12
CA ARG A 46 -5.70 7.19 -8.70
C ARG A 46 -6.88 7.72 -7.89
N THR A 47 -7.06 7.15 -6.70
CA THR A 47 -8.12 7.57 -5.77
C THR A 47 -7.50 8.29 -4.58
N VAL A 48 -7.99 9.50 -4.29
CA VAL A 48 -7.62 10.27 -3.10
C VAL A 48 -8.30 9.65 -1.87
N SER A 49 -7.54 9.43 -0.81
CA SER A 49 -8.03 8.86 0.46
C SER A 49 -8.64 9.93 1.37
N SER A 50 -9.28 9.51 2.48
CA SER A 50 -9.63 10.44 3.56
C SER A 50 -8.49 10.69 4.57
N ILE A 51 -7.33 10.05 4.36
CA ILE A 51 -6.19 10.06 5.29
C ILE A 51 -5.32 11.30 5.03
N PRO A 52 -5.26 12.27 5.94
CA PRO A 52 -4.44 13.47 5.76
C PRO A 52 -2.95 13.17 5.95
N LYS A 53 -2.11 13.80 5.13
CA LYS A 53 -0.64 13.75 5.23
C LYS A 53 -0.12 14.74 6.27
N SER A 54 0.93 14.37 6.97
CA SER A 54 1.68 15.22 7.93
C SER A 54 3.09 15.53 7.39
N PRO A 55 3.77 16.61 7.84
CA PRO A 55 3.35 17.62 8.83
C PRO A 55 2.59 18.81 8.24
N ASP A 56 3.05 19.37 7.11
CA ASP A 56 2.65 20.72 6.65
C ASP A 56 1.90 20.69 5.31
N SER A 57 1.04 19.69 5.09
CA SER A 57 0.13 19.68 3.95
C SER A 57 -1.33 19.59 4.36
N ASN A 58 -2.19 20.18 3.53
CA ASN A 58 -3.62 19.94 3.52
C ASN A 58 -3.98 18.88 2.47
N GLU A 59 -3.00 18.05 2.10
CA GLU A 59 -3.16 16.99 1.11
C GLU A 59 -3.50 15.66 1.78
N PHE A 60 -4.14 14.80 1.01
CA PHE A 60 -4.46 13.45 1.41
C PHE A 60 -3.53 12.44 0.73
N TRP A 61 -3.46 11.24 1.29
CA TRP A 61 -2.83 10.10 0.64
C TRP A 61 -3.61 9.68 -0.61
N GLU A 62 -2.93 9.03 -1.53
CA GLU A 62 -3.54 8.58 -2.79
C GLU A 62 -3.22 7.11 -2.98
N TYR A 63 -4.25 6.32 -3.22
CA TYR A 63 -4.12 4.90 -3.53
C TYR A 63 -3.58 4.71 -4.95
N PRO A 64 -2.84 3.60 -5.20
CA PRO A 64 -2.46 3.24 -6.57
C PRO A 64 -3.70 2.93 -7.40
N SER A 65 -3.63 3.20 -8.70
CA SER A 65 -4.68 2.82 -9.64
C SER A 65 -4.72 1.30 -9.88
N PRO A 66 -5.83 0.75 -10.39
CA PRO A 66 -5.88 -0.63 -10.87
C PRO A 66 -4.73 -1.00 -11.80
N GLN A 67 -4.37 -0.14 -12.75
CA GLN A 67 -3.23 -0.38 -13.65
C GLN A 67 -1.89 -0.44 -12.89
N GLN A 68 -1.68 0.44 -11.91
CA GLN A 68 -0.47 0.40 -11.08
C GLN A 68 -0.41 -0.87 -10.20
N MET A 69 -1.54 -1.31 -9.66
CA MET A 69 -1.65 -2.57 -8.90
C MET A 69 -1.38 -3.79 -9.80
N TYR A 70 -1.95 -3.82 -11.01
CA TYR A 70 -1.65 -4.85 -12.01
C TYR A 70 -0.15 -4.93 -12.29
N ASN A 71 0.49 -3.78 -12.58
CA ASN A 71 1.92 -3.70 -12.84
C ASN A 71 2.74 -4.26 -11.67
N ALA A 72 2.35 -3.95 -10.43
CA ALA A 72 2.99 -4.48 -9.24
C ALA A 72 2.81 -6.00 -9.09
N MET A 73 1.63 -6.54 -9.40
CA MET A 73 1.35 -7.97 -9.35
C MET A 73 2.11 -8.76 -10.43
N VAL A 74 2.23 -8.21 -11.64
CA VAL A 74 3.07 -8.79 -12.71
C VAL A 74 4.53 -8.85 -12.28
N ARG A 75 5.09 -7.76 -11.71
CA ARG A 75 6.46 -7.74 -11.18
C ARG A 75 6.70 -8.79 -10.08
N LYS A 76 5.67 -9.09 -9.30
CA LYS A 76 5.69 -10.14 -8.26
C LYS A 76 5.42 -11.55 -8.80
N GLY A 77 5.22 -11.70 -10.11
CA GLY A 77 4.91 -12.98 -10.75
C GLY A 77 3.53 -13.54 -10.40
N LYS A 78 2.61 -12.72 -9.86
CA LYS A 78 1.27 -13.16 -9.43
C LYS A 78 0.26 -13.22 -10.58
N ILE A 79 0.50 -12.42 -11.62
CA ILE A 79 -0.24 -12.44 -12.88
C ILE A 79 0.75 -12.85 -13.98
N GLY A 80 0.39 -13.83 -14.81
CA GLY A 80 1.25 -14.38 -15.86
C GLY A 80 0.96 -15.87 -16.11
N ASP A 81 1.98 -16.62 -16.54
CA ASP A 81 1.81 -18.01 -16.97
C ASP A 81 1.37 -18.97 -15.85
N SER A 82 1.74 -18.67 -14.59
CA SER A 82 1.35 -19.41 -13.39
C SER A 82 0.24 -18.72 -12.59
N ALA A 83 -0.55 -17.83 -13.21
CA ALA A 83 -1.41 -16.85 -12.57
C ALA A 83 -2.12 -17.35 -11.29
N GLU A 84 -1.71 -16.80 -10.15
CA GLU A 84 -2.46 -16.92 -8.89
C GLU A 84 -3.62 -15.92 -8.85
N VAL A 85 -3.52 -14.85 -9.65
CA VAL A 85 -4.46 -13.76 -9.70
C VAL A 85 -4.96 -13.57 -11.13
N ALA A 86 -6.28 -13.57 -11.30
CA ALA A 86 -6.91 -13.25 -12.58
C ALA A 86 -6.90 -11.73 -12.83
N GLU A 87 -6.76 -11.34 -14.09
CA GLU A 87 -6.67 -9.92 -14.50
C GLU A 87 -7.96 -9.13 -14.21
N ASP A 88 -9.12 -9.77 -14.35
CA ASP A 88 -10.44 -9.19 -14.04
C ASP A 88 -10.68 -8.99 -12.54
N ALA A 89 -9.90 -9.64 -11.67
CA ALA A 89 -9.99 -9.45 -10.23
C ALA A 89 -9.26 -8.18 -9.73
N VAL A 90 -8.39 -7.58 -10.55
CA VAL A 90 -7.49 -6.46 -10.15
C VAL A 90 -8.28 -5.27 -9.60
N GLU A 91 -9.30 -4.81 -10.31
CA GLU A 91 -10.09 -3.65 -9.91
C GLU A 91 -10.79 -3.89 -8.56
N SER A 92 -11.44 -5.03 -8.43
CA SER A 92 -12.11 -5.45 -7.19
C SER A 92 -11.11 -5.55 -6.02
N MET A 93 -9.91 -6.07 -6.25
CA MET A 93 -8.87 -6.08 -5.22
C MET A 93 -8.49 -4.67 -4.79
N VAL A 94 -8.26 -3.73 -5.72
CA VAL A 94 -7.94 -2.34 -5.36
C VAL A 94 -9.07 -1.72 -4.53
N GLN A 95 -10.32 -1.92 -4.94
CA GLN A 95 -11.49 -1.41 -4.20
C GLN A 95 -11.54 -1.97 -2.76
N VAL A 96 -11.34 -3.28 -2.59
CA VAL A 96 -11.31 -3.92 -1.27
C VAL A 96 -10.16 -3.39 -0.41
N HIS A 97 -8.97 -3.21 -0.96
CA HIS A 97 -7.83 -2.66 -0.20
C HIS A 97 -8.09 -1.22 0.22
N ASN A 98 -8.63 -0.38 -0.66
CA ASN A 98 -8.98 1.00 -0.35
C ASN A 98 -10.04 1.03 0.76
N PHE A 99 -11.09 0.21 0.67
CA PHE A 99 -12.12 0.09 1.70
C PHE A 99 -11.52 -0.31 3.07
N LEU A 100 -10.64 -1.32 3.10
CA LEU A 100 -9.98 -1.75 4.33
C LEU A 100 -9.07 -0.67 4.91
N ASN A 101 -8.35 0.08 4.07
CA ASN A 101 -7.50 1.17 4.52
C ASN A 101 -8.31 2.32 5.13
N GLU A 102 -9.44 2.68 4.50
CA GLU A 102 -10.35 3.70 5.04
C GLU A 102 -10.98 3.25 6.36
N GLY A 103 -11.43 2.00 6.45
CA GLY A 103 -11.94 1.43 7.69
C GLY A 103 -10.89 1.43 8.80
N CYS A 104 -9.66 1.00 8.49
CA CYS A 104 -8.56 1.05 9.45
C CYS A 104 -8.23 2.47 9.90
N TRP A 105 -8.35 3.47 9.01
CA TRP A 105 -8.17 4.86 9.38
C TRP A 105 -9.25 5.35 10.34
N GLN A 106 -10.52 4.96 10.14
CA GLN A 106 -11.59 5.29 11.10
C GLN A 106 -11.30 4.72 12.49
N GLU A 107 -10.84 3.48 12.58
CA GLU A 107 -10.45 2.86 13.85
C GLU A 107 -9.31 3.65 14.55
N VAL A 108 -8.36 4.20 13.77
CA VAL A 108 -7.31 5.08 14.32
C VAL A 108 -7.90 6.40 14.83
N LEU A 109 -8.84 7.00 14.10
CA LEU A 109 -9.52 8.22 14.55
C LEU A 109 -10.27 8.00 15.86
N GLU A 110 -11.02 6.89 15.96
CA GLU A 110 -11.73 6.51 17.18
C GLU A 110 -10.78 6.28 18.36
N TRP A 111 -9.67 5.58 18.13
CA TRP A 111 -8.64 5.35 19.14
C TRP A 111 -7.99 6.65 19.63
N GLU A 112 -7.73 7.59 18.73
CA GLU A 112 -7.09 8.88 19.03
C GLU A 112 -8.06 9.96 19.52
N GLN A 113 -9.36 9.69 19.56
CA GLN A 113 -10.39 10.67 19.95
C GLN A 113 -10.11 11.31 21.32
N PRO A 114 -9.76 10.57 22.40
CA PRO A 114 -9.49 11.18 23.70
C PRO A 114 -8.29 12.16 23.69
N HIS A 115 -7.27 11.88 22.88
CA HIS A 115 -6.12 12.79 22.71
C HIS A 115 -6.48 14.01 21.89
N THR A 116 -7.31 13.81 20.86
CA THR A 116 -7.84 14.88 20.01
C THR A 116 -8.67 15.86 20.84
N ASP A 117 -9.54 15.36 21.73
CA ASP A 117 -10.37 16.19 22.60
C ASP A 117 -9.55 17.04 23.59
N GLN A 118 -8.43 16.51 24.07
CA GLN A 118 -7.54 17.19 25.01
C GLN A 118 -6.60 18.21 24.34
N SER A 119 -6.08 17.87 23.16
CA SER A 119 -5.08 18.67 22.45
C SER A 119 -5.68 19.63 21.42
N HIS A 120 -6.92 19.38 21.00
CA HIS A 120 -7.59 20.02 19.87
C HIS A 120 -6.83 19.89 18.53
N VAL A 121 -6.05 18.82 18.38
CA VAL A 121 -5.30 18.52 17.15
C VAL A 121 -5.85 17.25 16.51
N GLN A 122 -6.26 17.35 15.25
CA GLN A 122 -6.68 16.18 14.47
C GLN A 122 -5.45 15.31 14.10
N PRO A 123 -5.56 13.97 14.20
CA PRO A 123 -4.48 13.07 13.81
C PRO A 123 -4.22 13.14 12.30
N LYS A 124 -2.94 13.01 11.92
CA LYS A 124 -2.48 12.94 10.53
C LYS A 124 -1.44 11.85 10.37
N LEU A 125 -1.42 11.19 9.21
CA LEU A 125 -0.47 10.10 8.95
C LEU A 125 0.86 10.66 8.43
N LEU A 126 1.92 10.46 9.22
CA LEU A 126 3.27 10.93 8.91
C LEU A 126 3.92 10.16 7.76
N LYS A 127 3.90 8.82 7.83
CA LYS A 127 4.54 7.95 6.83
C LYS A 127 4.05 6.50 6.94
N PHE A 128 4.10 5.78 5.83
CA PHE A 128 3.99 4.33 5.81
C PHE A 128 5.38 3.70 6.03
N MET A 129 5.43 2.72 6.92
CA MET A 129 6.66 1.99 7.22
C MET A 129 6.33 0.55 7.58
N GLY A 130 6.89 -0.39 6.84
CA GLY A 130 6.91 -1.79 7.25
C GLY A 130 7.82 -1.96 8.46
N LYS A 131 7.31 -2.60 9.51
CA LYS A 131 8.11 -3.02 10.67
C LYS A 131 8.01 -4.54 10.84
N PRO A 132 8.52 -5.33 9.88
CA PRO A 132 8.47 -6.78 9.98
C PRO A 132 9.17 -7.24 11.26
N GLY A 133 8.59 -8.23 11.96
CA GLY A 133 9.12 -8.76 13.21
C GLY A 133 8.89 -7.90 14.46
N VAL A 134 8.33 -6.70 14.33
CA VAL A 134 7.95 -5.87 15.48
C VAL A 134 6.47 -6.10 15.80
N LEU A 135 6.18 -6.63 16.99
CA LEU A 135 4.80 -6.79 17.46
C LEU A 135 4.10 -5.43 17.57
N SER A 136 2.88 -5.37 17.03
CA SER A 136 1.98 -4.23 17.18
C SER A 136 1.62 -4.01 18.66
N PRO A 137 1.22 -2.79 19.08
CA PRO A 137 0.82 -2.54 20.46
C PRO A 137 -0.27 -3.50 20.96
N ARG A 138 -1.21 -3.87 20.09
CA ARG A 138 -2.30 -4.82 20.39
C ARG A 138 -1.83 -6.27 20.54
N ALA A 139 -0.70 -6.63 19.94
CA ALA A 139 -0.15 -7.98 19.97
C ALA A 139 0.92 -8.19 21.09
N ARG A 140 1.13 -7.19 21.94
CA ARG A 140 2.01 -7.27 23.12
C ARG A 140 1.24 -7.66 24.37
#